data_AF-X0L0R9-F1
#
_entry.id   AF-X0L0R9-F1
#
_cell.length_a   1.000
_cell.length_b   1.000
_cell.length_c   1.000
_cell.angle_alpha   90.00
_cell.angle_beta   90.00
_cell.angle_gamma   90.00
#
_symmetry.space_group_name_H-M   'P 1'
#
loop_
_entity.id
_entity.type
_entity.pdbx_description
1 polymer ?
#
loop_
_entity_poly.entity_id
_entity_poly.type
_entity_poly.pdbx_seq_one_letter_code
_entity_poly.pdbx_strand_id
1 'polypeptide(L)'
;MLNRQEMLPPPPPPPTFRAPTTGDRPTPQAPVVLENVPAGGLLLELIKHNGAPFNDHWAYFVQSSSSPSVGIVYEAIGDVRSGFQRQIWRNHDLNSDPPSSRIPLQWIEGVFVDEGLMLNSQGSIPVCIFEESLHKVNVPEKTLNNTTESEAPKKRIVQRNCQTWIVESADQLVADGILCLEVATYLHATKQF
;
A
#
# COMPACT_ATOMS: atom_id res chain seq x y z
N MET A 1 36.23 50.46 -43.18
CA MET A 1 34.97 50.54 -42.41
C MET A 1 34.75 49.19 -41.77
N LEU A 2 34.91 49.09 -40.44
CA LEU A 2 34.83 47.84 -39.68
C LEU A 2 33.38 47.66 -39.18
N ASN A 3 32.72 46.58 -39.57
CA ASN A 3 31.38 46.24 -39.09
C ASN A 3 31.53 45.46 -37.76
N ARG A 4 31.17 46.09 -36.63
CA ARG A 4 31.14 45.43 -35.31
C ARG A 4 29.94 44.49 -35.25
N GLN A 5 30.19 43.19 -35.18
CA GLN A 5 29.20 42.23 -34.67
C GLN A 5 29.04 42.48 -33.16
N GLU A 6 27.86 42.93 -32.74
CA GLU A 6 27.48 42.93 -31.34
C GLU A 6 27.27 41.48 -30.87
N MET A 7 28.12 41.02 -29.95
CA MET A 7 27.90 39.77 -29.22
C MET A 7 26.85 40.03 -28.13
N LEU A 8 25.66 39.48 -28.31
CA LEU A 8 24.66 39.44 -27.25
C LEU A 8 25.18 38.61 -26.07
N PRO A 9 25.00 39.06 -24.81
CA PRO A 9 25.39 38.28 -23.64
C PRO A 9 24.56 36.99 -23.56
N PRO A 10 25.14 35.89 -23.02
CA PRO A 10 24.42 34.64 -22.87
C PRO A 10 23.19 34.82 -21.96
N PRO A 11 22.08 34.12 -22.23
CA PRO A 11 20.89 34.19 -21.40
C PRO A 11 21.22 33.74 -19.95
N PRO A 12 20.58 34.35 -18.94
CA PRO A 12 20.79 33.95 -17.56
C PRO A 12 20.40 32.47 -17.38
N PRO A 13 21.09 31.74 -16.49
CA PRO A 13 20.74 30.36 -16.18
C PRO A 13 19.28 30.30 -15.69
N PRO A 14 18.55 29.23 -16.05
CA PRO A 14 17.17 29.06 -15.58
C PRO A 14 17.13 29.07 -14.05
N PRO A 15 16.09 29.67 -13.44
CA PRO A 15 15.95 29.67 -11.99
C PRO A 15 15.99 28.23 -11.49
N THR A 16 16.94 27.96 -10.60
CA THR A 16 17.05 26.66 -9.95
C THR A 16 15.82 26.48 -9.08
N PHE A 17 14.84 25.70 -9.54
CA PHE A 17 13.78 25.22 -8.68
C PHE A 17 14.43 24.30 -7.65
N ARG A 18 14.77 24.86 -6.48
CA ARG A 18 14.96 24.03 -5.30
C ARG A 18 13.62 23.36 -5.05
N ALA A 19 13.58 22.03 -5.19
CA ALA A 19 12.51 21.25 -4.61
C ALA A 19 12.35 21.73 -3.15
N PRO A 20 11.11 21.91 -2.66
CA PRO A 20 10.89 22.21 -1.26
C PRO A 20 11.69 21.17 -0.47
N THR A 21 12.59 21.63 0.38
CA THR A 21 13.18 20.77 1.40
C THR A 21 11.98 20.17 2.12
N THR A 22 11.79 18.86 2.00
CA THR A 22 10.80 18.09 2.74
C THR A 22 11.14 18.33 4.21
N GLY A 23 10.56 19.39 4.77
CA GLY A 23 10.67 19.73 6.17
C GLY A 23 10.23 18.52 6.98
N ASP A 24 10.94 18.28 8.07
CA ASP A 24 10.73 17.24 9.08
C ASP A 24 9.24 16.93 9.29
N ARG A 25 8.67 16.07 8.46
CA ARG A 25 7.48 15.34 8.84
C ARG A 25 8.02 14.26 9.76
N PRO A 26 7.65 14.24 11.05
CA PRO A 26 8.03 13.15 11.93
C PRO A 26 7.68 11.86 11.22
N THR A 27 8.67 11.00 11.01
CA THR A 27 8.40 9.67 10.45
C THR A 27 7.41 9.01 11.40
N PRO A 28 6.23 8.57 10.92
CA PRO A 28 5.27 7.90 11.78
C PRO A 28 5.95 6.73 12.48
N GLN A 29 5.80 6.64 13.80
CA GLN A 29 6.37 5.56 14.57
C GLN A 29 5.56 4.28 14.27
N ALA A 30 6.25 3.20 13.92
CA ALA A 30 5.60 1.91 13.70
C ALA A 30 4.95 1.40 14.99
N PRO A 31 3.82 0.68 14.90
CA PRO A 31 3.18 0.06 16.06
C PRO A 31 4.14 -0.87 16.81
N VAL A 32 4.07 -0.86 18.14
CA VAL A 32 4.84 -1.80 18.95
C VAL A 32 4.08 -3.13 19.02
N VAL A 33 4.59 -4.15 18.33
CA VAL A 33 4.04 -5.51 18.42
C VAL A 33 4.71 -6.25 19.56
N LEU A 34 3.94 -6.63 20.58
CA LEU A 34 4.44 -7.42 21.71
C LEU A 34 4.82 -8.84 21.28
N GLU A 35 5.80 -9.43 21.94
CA GLU A 35 6.23 -10.82 21.69
C GLU A 35 5.17 -11.86 22.10
N ASN A 36 4.17 -11.47 22.88
CA ASN A 36 3.10 -12.34 23.32
C ASN A 36 2.16 -12.69 22.16
N VAL A 37 2.39 -13.86 21.56
CA VAL A 37 1.57 -14.42 20.50
C VAL A 37 0.22 -14.87 21.07
N PRO A 38 -0.92 -14.34 20.58
CA PRO A 38 -2.24 -14.85 20.95
C PRO A 38 -2.39 -16.32 20.54
N ALA A 39 -3.20 -17.09 21.28
CA ALA A 39 -3.43 -18.49 20.92
C ALA A 39 -4.01 -18.61 19.50
N GLY A 40 -3.31 -19.35 18.63
CA GLY A 40 -3.66 -19.49 17.21
C GLY A 40 -3.55 -18.20 16.39
N GLY A 41 -2.94 -17.14 16.94
CA GLY A 41 -2.80 -15.86 16.26
C GLY A 41 -1.70 -15.87 15.21
N LEU A 42 -1.86 -15.02 14.21
CA LEU A 42 -0.89 -14.84 13.13
C LEU A 42 -0.42 -13.38 13.07
N LEU A 43 0.85 -13.16 12.72
CA LEU A 43 1.40 -11.82 12.64
C LEU A 43 0.97 -11.17 11.33
N LEU A 44 0.34 -9.99 11.42
CA LEU A 44 0.12 -9.11 10.28
C LEU A 44 1.30 -8.16 10.13
N GLU A 45 1.85 -8.11 8.94
CA GLU A 45 2.90 -7.20 8.53
C GLU A 45 2.46 -6.36 7.34
N LEU A 46 2.99 -5.14 7.26
CA LEU A 46 3.03 -4.37 6.02
C LEU A 46 4.34 -4.70 5.31
N ILE A 47 4.25 -5.20 4.09
CA ILE A 47 5.41 -5.36 3.21
C ILE A 47 5.39 -4.25 2.15
N LYS A 48 6.59 -3.74 1.82
CA LYS A 48 6.77 -2.73 0.78
C LYS A 48 7.74 -3.24 -0.27
N HIS A 49 7.42 -2.99 -1.53
CA HIS A 49 8.35 -3.15 -2.65
C HIS A 49 8.69 -1.77 -3.21
N ASN A 50 9.99 -1.52 -3.46
CA ASN A 50 10.47 -0.23 -3.94
C ASN A 50 9.83 0.09 -5.31
N GLY A 51 9.04 1.16 -5.35
CA GLY A 51 8.28 1.56 -6.53
C GLY A 51 8.99 2.56 -7.45
N ALA A 52 10.20 3.00 -7.11
CA ALA A 52 10.86 4.12 -7.78
C ALA A 52 10.87 3.99 -9.33
N PRO A 53 10.48 5.04 -10.08
CA PRO A 53 10.25 6.42 -9.64
C PRO A 53 8.83 6.72 -9.11
N PHE A 54 7.97 5.72 -8.97
CA PHE A 54 6.61 5.84 -8.44
C PHE A 54 6.57 5.53 -6.93
N ASN A 55 5.36 5.59 -6.34
CA ASN A 55 5.13 5.19 -4.96
C ASN A 55 5.40 3.70 -4.75
N ASP A 56 5.85 3.34 -3.54
CA ASP A 56 6.10 1.95 -3.17
C ASP A 56 4.83 1.11 -3.30
N HIS A 57 4.98 -0.12 -3.75
CA HIS A 57 3.88 -1.07 -3.74
C HIS A 57 3.71 -1.64 -2.33
N TRP A 58 2.49 -1.55 -1.79
CA TRP A 58 2.16 -2.02 -0.44
C TRP A 58 1.26 -3.23 -0.51
N ALA A 59 1.54 -4.21 0.35
CA ALA A 59 0.72 -5.37 0.56
C ALA A 59 0.67 -5.73 2.06
N TYR A 60 -0.39 -6.39 2.48
CA TYR A 60 -0.39 -7.09 3.75
C TYR A 60 0.26 -8.45 3.58
N PHE A 61 1.03 -8.86 4.57
CA PHE A 61 1.53 -10.21 4.71
C PHE A 61 1.08 -10.78 6.04
N VAL A 62 0.37 -11.91 6.00
CA VAL A 62 0.05 -12.69 7.19
C VAL A 62 1.05 -13.83 7.26
N GLN A 63 1.95 -13.74 8.24
CA GLN A 63 3.05 -14.68 8.41
C GLN A 63 2.52 -16.05 8.89
N SER A 64 3.01 -17.13 8.29
CA SER A 64 2.77 -18.47 8.82
C SER A 64 3.43 -18.63 10.20
N SER A 65 2.77 -19.38 11.08
CA SER A 65 3.32 -19.80 12.36
C SER A 65 4.51 -20.75 12.20
N SER A 66 4.57 -21.47 11.08
CA SER A 66 5.60 -22.48 10.79
C SER A 66 6.86 -21.94 10.11
N SER A 67 6.76 -20.81 9.39
CA SER A 67 7.88 -20.22 8.67
C SER A 67 7.73 -18.70 8.53
N PRO A 68 8.72 -17.90 9.00
CA PRO A 68 8.66 -16.44 8.91
C PRO A 68 8.71 -15.85 7.50
N SER A 69 9.13 -16.62 6.49
CA SER A 69 9.16 -16.16 5.10
C SER A 69 7.94 -16.59 4.29
N VAL A 70 7.15 -17.54 4.80
CA VAL A 70 5.98 -18.09 4.10
C VAL A 70 4.71 -17.54 4.71
N GLY A 71 3.74 -17.19 3.88
CA GLY A 71 2.47 -16.68 4.37
C GLY A 71 1.47 -16.35 3.27
N ILE A 72 0.58 -15.43 3.57
CA ILE A 72 -0.45 -14.97 2.64
C ILE A 72 -0.22 -13.49 2.35
N VAL A 73 -0.12 -13.15 1.07
CA VAL A 73 -0.01 -11.75 0.62
C VAL A 73 -1.37 -11.28 0.13
N TYR A 74 -1.85 -10.15 0.67
CA TYR A 74 -3.05 -9.46 0.21
C TYR A 74 -2.69 -8.10 -0.35
N GLU A 75 -3.09 -7.86 -1.60
CA GLU A 75 -2.74 -6.62 -2.30
C GLU A 75 -3.81 -6.21 -3.29
N ALA A 76 -3.74 -4.94 -3.70
CA ALA A 76 -4.48 -4.46 -4.85
C ALA A 76 -3.48 -4.22 -5.99
N ILE A 77 -3.56 -5.04 -7.04
CA ILE A 77 -2.73 -4.91 -8.25
C ILE A 77 -3.56 -4.23 -9.34
N GLY A 78 -2.93 -3.32 -10.07
CA GLY A 78 -3.52 -2.73 -11.26
C GLY A 78 -2.98 -1.33 -11.50
N ASP A 79 -3.67 -0.59 -12.35
CA ASP A 79 -3.26 0.74 -12.75
C ASP A 79 -4.48 1.64 -12.99
N VAL A 80 -4.25 2.95 -13.08
CA VAL A 80 -5.31 3.95 -13.26
C VAL A 80 -6.12 3.79 -14.56
N ARG A 81 -5.58 3.09 -15.55
CA ARG A 81 -6.18 2.85 -16.87
C ARG A 81 -7.02 1.56 -16.88
N SER A 82 -6.55 0.53 -16.21
CA SER A 82 -7.15 -0.81 -16.17
C SER A 82 -8.09 -1.00 -14.97
N GLY A 83 -7.95 -0.16 -13.94
CA GLY A 83 -8.53 -0.37 -12.62
C GLY A 83 -7.63 -1.28 -11.77
N PHE A 84 -7.94 -1.37 -10.48
CA PHE A 84 -7.25 -2.27 -9.57
C PHE A 84 -8.11 -3.50 -9.27
N GLN A 85 -7.45 -4.63 -9.01
CA GLN A 85 -8.05 -5.89 -8.60
C GLN A 85 -7.38 -6.37 -7.32
N ARG A 86 -8.16 -6.96 -6.44
CA ARG A 86 -7.65 -7.58 -5.22
C ARG A 86 -7.03 -8.92 -5.59
N GLN A 87 -5.81 -9.14 -5.12
CA GLN A 87 -5.13 -10.41 -5.29
C GLN A 87 -4.75 -10.98 -3.93
N ILE A 88 -4.83 -12.31 -3.85
CA ILE A 88 -4.45 -13.07 -2.68
C ILE A 88 -3.46 -14.13 -3.13
N TRP A 89 -2.22 -14.04 -2.66
CA TRP A 89 -1.20 -15.06 -2.90
C TRP A 89 -1.13 -15.94 -1.67
N ARG A 90 -1.63 -17.17 -1.79
CA ARG A 90 -1.55 -18.18 -0.72
C ARG A 90 -0.17 -18.85 -0.75
N ASN A 91 0.32 -19.24 0.42
CA ASN A 91 1.58 -19.98 0.57
C ASN A 91 2.76 -19.32 -0.17
N HIS A 92 2.80 -17.99 -0.14
CA HIS A 92 3.80 -17.19 -0.82
C HIS A 92 5.08 -17.13 0.02
N ASP A 93 6.24 -17.41 -0.60
CA ASP A 93 7.55 -17.32 0.05
C ASP A 93 8.25 -16.01 -0.34
N LEU A 94 8.38 -15.11 0.62
CA LEU A 94 9.06 -13.82 0.46
C LEU A 94 10.55 -13.97 0.11
N ASN A 95 11.17 -15.14 0.27
CA ASN A 95 12.54 -15.33 -0.23
C ASN A 95 12.63 -15.35 -1.76
N SER A 96 11.52 -15.71 -2.43
CA SER A 96 11.45 -15.74 -3.89
C SER A 96 11.20 -14.36 -4.51
N ASP A 97 10.50 -13.50 -3.77
CA ASP A 97 10.23 -12.10 -4.12
C ASP A 97 10.40 -11.22 -2.87
N PRO A 98 11.65 -10.83 -2.53
CA PRO A 98 11.94 -10.18 -1.26
C PRO A 98 11.46 -8.72 -1.24
N PRO A 99 10.65 -8.33 -0.24
CA PRO A 99 10.25 -6.93 -0.09
C PRO A 99 11.43 -6.07 0.33
N SER A 100 11.39 -4.78 -0.02
CA SER A 100 12.39 -3.80 0.41
C SER A 100 12.28 -3.49 1.90
N SER A 101 11.10 -3.67 2.50
CA SER A 101 10.90 -3.57 3.95
C SER A 101 9.74 -4.42 4.43
N ARG A 102 9.84 -4.89 5.68
CA ARG A 102 8.79 -5.58 6.43
C ARG A 102 8.56 -4.84 7.74
N ILE A 103 7.31 -4.51 8.01
CA ILE A 103 6.93 -3.73 9.19
C ILE A 103 5.84 -4.51 9.93
N PRO A 104 6.14 -5.10 11.11
CA PRO A 104 5.13 -5.71 11.97
C PRO A 104 4.06 -4.68 12.34
N LEU A 105 2.79 -5.03 12.16
CA LEU A 105 1.67 -4.17 12.49
C LEU A 105 0.99 -4.62 13.78
N GLN A 106 0.57 -5.87 13.85
CA GLN A 106 -0.19 -6.41 14.98
C GLN A 106 -0.35 -7.94 14.86
N TRP A 107 -0.54 -8.63 15.99
CA TRP A 107 -1.06 -10.00 16.00
C TRP A 107 -2.57 -10.04 15.75
N ILE A 108 -3.00 -10.82 14.77
CA ILE A 108 -4.42 -11.14 14.56
C ILE A 108 -4.76 -12.31 15.46
N GLU A 109 -5.85 -12.21 16.24
CA GLU A 109 -6.30 -13.31 17.10
C GLU A 109 -6.76 -14.53 16.28
N GLY A 110 -6.53 -15.73 16.81
CA GLY A 110 -6.87 -16.98 16.14
C GLY A 110 -8.36 -17.17 15.85
N VAL A 111 -9.25 -16.37 16.44
CA VAL A 111 -10.69 -16.40 16.13
C VAL A 111 -10.99 -15.82 14.74
N PHE A 112 -10.10 -14.96 14.21
CA PHE A 112 -10.30 -14.26 12.95
C PHE A 112 -9.60 -14.93 11.76
N VAL A 113 -8.71 -15.89 12.03
CA VAL A 113 -7.85 -16.54 11.03
C VAL A 113 -7.94 -18.06 11.13
N ASP A 114 -7.77 -18.74 10.01
CA ASP A 114 -7.60 -20.19 9.93
C ASP A 114 -6.38 -20.45 9.05
N GLU A 115 -5.22 -20.65 9.66
CA GLU A 115 -3.95 -20.81 8.93
C GLU A 115 -4.01 -21.95 7.91
N GLY A 116 -4.64 -23.07 8.28
CA GLY A 116 -4.74 -24.24 7.43
C GLY A 116 -5.52 -23.94 6.15
N LEU A 117 -6.68 -23.30 6.27
CA LEU A 117 -7.46 -22.88 5.10
C LEU A 117 -6.77 -21.75 4.33
N MET A 118 -6.18 -20.80 5.05
CA MET A 118 -5.53 -19.64 4.45
C MET A 118 -4.34 -20.03 3.56
N LEU A 119 -3.52 -21.00 3.97
CA LEU A 119 -2.36 -21.45 3.19
C LEU A 119 -2.72 -22.39 2.03
N ASN A 120 -3.77 -23.22 2.17
CA ASN A 120 -4.04 -24.32 1.24
C ASN A 120 -5.20 -24.07 0.26
N SER A 121 -5.98 -23.01 0.47
CA SER A 121 -7.10 -22.68 -0.42
C SER A 121 -6.62 -22.18 -1.78
N GLN A 122 -7.53 -22.18 -2.75
CA GLN A 122 -7.27 -21.76 -4.12
C GLN A 122 -8.16 -20.58 -4.51
N GLY A 123 -7.59 -19.67 -5.30
CA GLY A 123 -8.31 -18.49 -5.81
C GLY A 123 -8.47 -17.36 -4.80
N SER A 124 -9.34 -16.42 -5.14
CA SER A 124 -9.52 -15.15 -4.41
C SER A 124 -10.74 -15.14 -3.48
N ILE A 125 -11.34 -16.29 -3.19
CA ILE A 125 -12.50 -16.37 -2.29
C ILE A 125 -12.01 -16.25 -0.84
N PRO A 126 -12.63 -15.41 0.01
CA PRO A 126 -12.28 -15.34 1.42
C PRO A 126 -12.59 -16.66 2.14
N VAL A 127 -11.67 -17.11 3.00
CA VAL A 127 -11.79 -18.37 3.74
C VAL A 127 -11.82 -18.20 5.26
N CYS A 128 -11.72 -16.97 5.76
CA CYS A 128 -11.78 -16.64 7.18
C CYS A 128 -12.34 -15.22 7.39
N ILE A 129 -12.66 -14.88 8.64
CA ILE A 129 -13.27 -13.59 9.01
C ILE A 129 -12.36 -12.40 8.65
N PHE A 130 -11.05 -12.55 8.83
CA PHE A 130 -10.08 -11.53 8.39
C PHE A 130 -10.20 -11.25 6.89
N GLU A 131 -10.23 -12.30 6.06
CA GLU A 131 -10.36 -12.15 4.61
C GLU A 131 -11.74 -11.60 4.23
N GLU A 132 -12.81 -12.05 4.88
CA GLU A 132 -14.16 -11.51 4.65
C GLU A 132 -14.23 -10.01 4.94
N SER A 133 -13.58 -9.55 6.01
CA SER A 133 -13.49 -8.13 6.35
C SER A 133 -12.76 -7.34 5.27
N LEU A 134 -11.59 -7.84 4.81
CA LEU A 134 -10.89 -7.24 3.67
C LEU A 134 -11.81 -7.13 2.45
N HIS A 135 -12.60 -8.17 2.16
CA HIS A 135 -13.49 -8.23 1.00
C HIS A 135 -14.57 -7.15 0.95
N LYS A 136 -14.96 -6.59 2.10
CA LYS A 136 -15.92 -5.48 2.17
C LYS A 136 -15.39 -4.19 1.54
N VAL A 137 -14.07 -4.02 1.45
CA VAL A 137 -13.46 -2.83 0.86
C VAL A 137 -13.36 -2.98 -0.66
N ASN A 138 -13.99 -2.05 -1.35
CA ASN A 138 -13.90 -1.94 -2.80
C ASN A 138 -12.48 -1.57 -3.22
N VAL A 139 -11.98 -2.24 -4.25
CA VAL A 139 -10.71 -1.87 -4.87
C VAL A 139 -10.87 -0.56 -5.66
N PRO A 140 -9.78 0.22 -5.79
CA PRO A 140 -9.77 1.42 -6.61
C PRO A 140 -10.34 1.21 -8.03
N GLU A 141 -11.47 1.88 -8.33
CA GLU A 141 -12.06 1.88 -9.67
C GLU A 141 -11.20 2.70 -10.66
N LYS A 142 -11.39 2.43 -11.97
CA LYS A 142 -10.71 3.13 -13.07
C LYS A 142 -11.01 4.63 -13.01
N THR A 143 -9.96 5.47 -12.91
CA THR A 143 -10.09 6.93 -12.80
C THR A 143 -9.87 7.69 -14.11
N LEU A 144 -9.46 7.03 -15.21
CA LEU A 144 -9.30 7.65 -16.52
C LEU A 144 -10.63 7.63 -17.31
N ASN A 145 -11.31 8.78 -17.36
CA ASN A 145 -12.41 9.01 -18.30
C ASN A 145 -11.90 8.91 -19.75
N ASN A 146 -12.68 8.25 -20.60
CA ASN A 146 -12.44 8.23 -22.05
C ASN A 146 -12.65 9.66 -22.58
N THR A 147 -11.76 10.17 -23.43
CA THR A 147 -11.69 11.58 -23.88
C THR A 147 -12.86 12.02 -24.79
N THR A 148 -14.03 11.39 -24.70
CA THR A 148 -15.18 11.65 -25.58
C THR A 148 -16.36 12.35 -24.88
N GLU A 149 -16.29 12.61 -23.57
CA GLU A 149 -17.37 13.33 -22.87
C GLU A 149 -16.88 14.68 -22.35
N SER A 150 -17.41 15.71 -23.02
CA SER A 150 -17.25 17.13 -22.72
C SER A 150 -17.98 17.51 -21.43
N GLU A 151 -17.51 17.07 -20.27
CA GLU A 151 -17.89 17.69 -18.99
C GLU A 151 -16.64 18.00 -18.16
N ALA A 152 -16.49 19.27 -17.80
CA ALA A 152 -15.37 19.75 -17.01
C ALA A 152 -15.32 19.04 -15.64
N PRO A 153 -14.18 18.44 -15.24
CA PRO A 153 -14.10 17.72 -13.98
C PRO A 153 -14.10 18.70 -12.80
N LYS A 154 -15.25 18.85 -12.12
CA LYS A 154 -15.42 19.68 -10.92
C LYS A 154 -15.01 18.99 -9.61
N LYS A 155 -14.57 17.73 -9.65
CA LYS A 155 -14.08 16.99 -8.47
C LYS A 155 -12.61 16.65 -8.65
N ARG A 156 -11.81 16.97 -7.62
CA ARG A 156 -10.41 16.57 -7.49
C ARG A 156 -10.36 15.04 -7.59
N ILE A 157 -9.77 14.51 -8.65
CA ILE A 157 -9.61 13.06 -8.83
C ILE A 157 -8.57 12.62 -7.79
N VAL A 158 -9.03 11.96 -6.72
CA VAL A 158 -8.13 11.30 -5.77
C VAL A 158 -7.70 10.01 -6.44
N GLN A 159 -6.44 9.96 -6.89
CA GLN A 159 -5.87 8.75 -7.47
C GLN A 159 -5.80 7.67 -6.38
N ARG A 160 -6.66 6.67 -6.50
CA ARG A 160 -6.66 5.51 -5.61
C ARG A 160 -5.65 4.48 -6.13
N ASN A 161 -4.84 3.91 -5.24
CA ASN A 161 -3.76 2.96 -5.54
C ASN A 161 -3.69 1.84 -4.48
N CYS A 162 -2.69 0.94 -4.56
CA CYS A 162 -2.49 -0.13 -3.57
C CYS A 162 -2.41 0.39 -2.13
N GLN A 163 -1.69 1.49 -1.89
CA GLN A 163 -1.60 2.09 -0.55
C GLN A 163 -2.95 2.62 -0.07
N THR A 164 -3.78 3.14 -0.97
CA THR A 164 -5.14 3.57 -0.64
C THR A 164 -6.00 2.38 -0.21
N TRP A 165 -5.92 1.27 -0.93
CA TRP A 165 -6.64 0.05 -0.56
C TRP A 165 -6.18 -0.50 0.80
N ILE A 166 -4.87 -0.50 1.09
CA ILE A 166 -4.33 -0.91 2.40
C ILE A 166 -4.90 -0.04 3.52
N VAL A 167 -4.88 1.28 3.34
CA VAL A 167 -5.38 2.21 4.35
C VAL A 167 -6.89 2.06 4.58
N GLU A 168 -7.69 1.95 3.53
CA GLU A 168 -9.15 1.80 3.65
C GLU A 168 -9.54 0.42 4.22
N SER A 169 -8.79 -0.63 3.88
CA SER A 169 -8.97 -1.95 4.49
C SER A 169 -8.53 -1.98 5.96
N ALA A 170 -7.54 -1.19 6.37
CA ALA A 170 -7.24 -1.01 7.79
C ALA A 170 -8.42 -0.41 8.55
N ASP A 171 -9.06 0.63 7.99
CA ASP A 171 -10.24 1.26 8.59
C ASP A 171 -11.39 0.25 8.73
N GLN A 172 -11.61 -0.59 7.72
CA GLN A 172 -12.61 -1.66 7.78
C GLN A 172 -12.28 -2.73 8.82
N LEU A 173 -11.02 -3.15 8.92
CA LEU A 173 -10.56 -4.11 9.92
C LEU A 173 -10.71 -3.55 11.35
N VAL A 174 -10.49 -2.24 11.55
CA VAL A 174 -10.76 -1.58 12.83
C VAL A 174 -12.26 -1.56 13.13
N ALA A 175 -13.10 -1.25 12.15
CA ALA A 175 -14.56 -1.25 12.31
C ALA A 175 -15.12 -2.63 12.69
N ASP A 176 -14.51 -3.70 12.16
CA ASP A 176 -14.87 -5.08 12.50
C ASP A 176 -14.18 -5.59 13.77
N GLY A 177 -13.38 -4.75 14.45
CA GLY A 177 -12.71 -5.09 15.72
C GLY A 177 -11.50 -6.02 15.57
N ILE A 178 -10.96 -6.17 14.37
CA ILE A 178 -9.84 -7.07 14.07
C ILE A 178 -8.48 -6.37 14.26
N LEU A 179 -8.40 -5.08 13.89
CA LEU A 179 -7.19 -4.26 14.09
C LEU A 179 -7.43 -3.14 15.10
N CYS A 180 -6.35 -2.75 15.77
CA CYS A 180 -6.35 -1.57 16.64
C CYS A 180 -6.30 -0.28 15.81
N LEU A 181 -6.95 0.77 16.31
CA LEU A 181 -6.97 2.10 15.67
C LEU A 181 -5.57 2.69 15.44
N GLU A 182 -4.60 2.36 16.29
CA GLU A 182 -3.21 2.79 16.15
C GLU A 182 -2.58 2.30 14.85
N VAL A 183 -2.87 1.06 14.44
CA VAL A 183 -2.38 0.48 13.18
C VAL A 183 -2.92 1.25 11.99
N ALA A 184 -4.24 1.50 11.96
CA ALA A 184 -4.84 2.30 10.88
C ALA A 184 -4.28 3.73 10.86
N THR A 185 -4.13 4.36 12.02
CA THR A 185 -3.55 5.70 12.16
C THR A 185 -2.13 5.75 11.60
N TYR A 186 -1.30 4.75 11.91
CA TYR A 186 0.06 4.63 11.38
C TYR A 186 0.07 4.49 9.85
N LEU A 187 -0.80 3.64 9.29
CA LEU A 187 -0.90 3.43 7.85
C LEU A 187 -1.33 4.71 7.10
N HIS A 188 -2.34 5.42 7.62
CA HIS A 188 -2.77 6.73 7.12
C HIS A 188 -1.62 7.75 7.14
N ALA A 189 -0.87 7.80 8.25
CA ALA A 189 0.25 8.74 8.39
C ALA A 189 1.41 8.42 7.45
N THR A 190 1.63 7.15 7.11
CA THR A 190 2.77 6.65 6.31
C THR A 190 2.51 6.66 4.79
N LYS A 191 1.24 6.70 4.37
CA LYS A 191 0.85 6.69 2.95
C LYS A 191 1.53 7.80 2.14
N GLN A 192 2.04 7.45 0.95
CA GLN A 192 2.67 8.35 -0.02
C GLN A 192 1.61 8.97 -0.95
N PHE A 193 1.81 10.24 -1.32
CA PHE A 193 0.90 11.05 -2.14
C PHE A 193 1.52 11.40 -3.48
#